data_AF-A0A520D529-F1
#
_entry.id   AF-A0A520D529-F1
#
_cell.length_a   1.000
_cell.length_b   1.000
_cell.length_c   1.000
_cell.angle_alpha   90.00
_cell.angle_beta   90.00
_cell.angle_gamma   90.00
#
_symmetry.space_group_name_H-M   'P 1'
#
loop_
_entity.id
_entity.type
_entity.pdbx_description
1 polymer ?
#
loop_
_entity_poly.entity_id
_entity_poly.type
_entity_poly.pdbx_seq_one_letter_code
_entity_poly.pdbx_strand_id
1 'polypeptide(L)'
;MIYNKTKFLSKIQPDSYWVKVWAMYGIVGFTIWICMMMYILGKCCGIVWRIKDEGLKVKAIALTSGFAGILICSYGNEVINTMPSLIVIYVSIVFVYIMPKLEQEIIDRDLKTQPI
;
A
#
# COMPACT_ATOMS: atom_id res chain seq x y z
N MET A 1 -30.53 23.93 8.64
CA MET A 1 -29.22 24.45 8.23
C MET A 1 -28.91 23.93 6.83
N ILE A 2 -29.01 24.82 5.85
CA ILE A 2 -28.90 24.53 4.42
C ILE A 2 -27.42 24.65 4.04
N TYR A 3 -26.72 23.52 3.95
CA TYR A 3 -25.34 23.51 3.46
C TYR A 3 -25.34 23.30 1.93
N ASN A 4 -25.32 24.43 1.22
CA ASN A 4 -24.76 24.61 -0.12
C ASN A 4 -25.10 23.55 -1.20
N LYS A 5 -26.32 23.64 -1.75
CA LYS A 5 -26.82 22.81 -2.86
C LYS A 5 -26.36 23.30 -4.26
N THR A 6 -25.39 24.21 -4.34
CA THR A 6 -25.10 25.02 -5.54
C THR A 6 -23.64 24.98 -6.01
N LYS A 7 -22.92 23.87 -5.77
CA LYS A 7 -21.65 23.59 -6.46
C LYS A 7 -21.79 22.34 -7.31
N PHE A 8 -21.67 22.50 -8.63
CA PHE A 8 -21.56 21.42 -9.62
C PHE A 8 -20.46 20.39 -9.26
N LEU A 9 -19.45 20.79 -8.49
CA LEU A 9 -18.34 19.95 -8.04
C LEU A 9 -18.69 18.95 -6.94
N SER A 10 -19.85 19.08 -6.28
CA SER A 10 -20.26 18.17 -5.19
C SER A 10 -21.00 16.92 -5.68
N LYS A 11 -21.31 16.84 -6.98
CA LYS A 11 -22.06 15.71 -7.58
C LYS A 11 -21.19 14.81 -8.46
N ILE A 12 -19.97 15.23 -8.76
CA ILE A 12 -19.05 14.53 -9.65
C ILE A 12 -18.07 13.80 -8.75
N GLN A 13 -18.07 12.47 -8.84
CA GLN A 13 -17.06 11.64 -8.18
C GLN A 13 -15.70 12.09 -8.70
N PRO A 14 -14.76 12.54 -7.85
CA PRO A 14 -13.46 13.00 -8.31
C PRO A 14 -12.85 11.95 -9.23
N ASP A 15 -12.56 12.31 -10.48
CA ASP A 15 -11.93 11.41 -11.45
C ASP A 15 -10.55 10.92 -11.00
N SER A 16 -9.94 11.51 -9.98
CA SER A 16 -8.62 11.11 -9.48
C SER A 16 -8.49 11.36 -7.99
N TYR A 17 -7.97 10.37 -7.26
CA TYR A 17 -7.68 10.52 -5.83
C TYR A 17 -6.60 11.58 -5.58
N TRP A 18 -5.62 11.67 -6.47
CA TRP A 18 -4.50 12.61 -6.32
C TRP A 18 -4.99 14.06 -6.46
N VAL A 19 -5.84 14.31 -7.46
CA VAL A 19 -6.48 15.61 -7.65
C VAL A 19 -7.39 15.94 -6.48
N LYS A 20 -8.11 14.95 -5.93
CA LYS A 20 -8.94 15.15 -4.73
C LYS A 20 -8.12 15.58 -3.52
N VAL A 21 -7.04 14.87 -3.20
CA VAL A 21 -6.15 15.20 -2.07
C VAL A 21 -5.54 16.59 -2.27
N TRP A 22 -5.11 16.89 -3.50
CA TRP A 22 -4.58 18.21 -3.84
C TRP A 22 -5.60 19.33 -3.68
N ALA A 23 -6.85 19.13 -4.11
CA ALA A 23 -7.92 20.11 -3.98
C ALA A 23 -8.38 20.31 -2.52
N MET A 24 -8.34 19.26 -1.69
CA MET A 24 -8.77 19.32 -0.29
C MET A 24 -7.70 19.89 0.65
N TYR A 25 -6.44 19.50 0.48
CA TYR A 25 -5.34 19.82 1.41
C TYR A 25 -4.26 20.72 0.80
N GLY A 26 -4.43 21.11 -0.47
CA GLY A 26 -3.47 21.92 -1.22
C GLY A 26 -2.23 21.14 -1.67
N ILE A 27 -1.30 21.85 -2.30
CA ILE A 27 -0.03 21.29 -2.78
C ILE A 27 0.83 20.72 -1.64
N VAL A 28 0.87 21.40 -0.49
CA VAL A 28 1.67 20.99 0.66
C VAL A 28 1.19 19.64 1.22
N GLY A 29 -0.14 19.50 1.42
CA GLY A 29 -0.72 18.25 1.90
C GLY A 29 -0.51 17.09 0.93
N PHE A 30 -0.66 17.35 -0.38
CA PHE A 30 -0.40 16.37 -1.42
C PHE A 30 1.07 15.89 -1.43
N THR A 31 2.04 16.81 -1.31
CA THR A 31 3.46 16.46 -1.26
C THR A 31 3.78 15.57 -0.06
N ILE A 32 3.26 15.89 1.14
CA ILE A 32 3.49 15.08 2.33
C ILE A 32 2.88 13.68 2.15
N TRP A 33 1.65 13.61 1.62
CA TRP A 33 0.96 12.34 1.39
C TRP A 33 1.70 11.45 0.38
N ILE A 34 2.12 12.00 -0.76
CA ILE A 34 2.84 11.22 -1.78
C ILE A 34 4.23 10.79 -1.29
N CYS A 35 4.94 11.66 -0.57
CA CYS A 35 6.21 11.30 0.06
C CYS A 35 6.04 10.15 1.06
N MET A 36 4.97 10.15 1.86
CA MET A 36 4.67 9.07 2.79
C MET A 36 4.37 7.75 2.06
N MET A 37 3.54 7.77 1.02
CA MET A 37 3.25 6.57 0.23
C MET A 37 4.50 6.00 -0.45
N MET A 38 5.33 6.85 -1.04
CA MET A 38 6.60 6.46 -1.64
C MET A 38 7.59 5.91 -0.61
N TYR A 39 7.64 6.50 0.58
CA TYR A 39 8.47 5.99 1.68
C TYR A 39 8.04 4.58 2.09
N ILE A 40 6.74 4.33 2.27
CA ILE A 40 6.21 3.00 2.61
C ILE A 40 6.56 1.98 1.51
N LEU A 41 6.36 2.35 0.25
CA LEU A 41 6.69 1.49 -0.89
C LEU A 41 8.19 1.16 -0.93
N GLY A 42 9.05 2.15 -0.75
CA GLY A 42 10.50 1.97 -0.69
C GLY A 42 10.92 1.05 0.46
N LYS A 43 10.30 1.20 1.64
CA LYS A 43 10.55 0.31 2.79
C LYS A 43 10.12 -1.13 2.52
N CYS A 44 8.95 -1.33 1.89
CA CYS A 44 8.49 -2.66 1.48
C CYS A 44 9.46 -3.30 0.48
N CYS A 45 9.90 -2.58 -0.55
CA CYS A 45 10.91 -3.06 -1.50
C CYS A 45 12.23 -3.43 -0.80
N GLY A 46 12.68 -2.61 0.16
CA GLY A 46 13.88 -2.90 0.95
C GLY A 46 13.76 -4.19 1.79
N ILE A 47 12.59 -4.47 2.35
CA ILE A 47 12.33 -5.74 3.07
C ILE A 47 12.36 -6.91 2.09
N VAL A 48 11.66 -6.79 0.95
CA VAL A 48 11.59 -7.84 -0.08
C VAL A 48 12.98 -8.22 -0.61
N TRP A 49 13.87 -7.24 -0.81
CA TRP A 49 15.24 -7.51 -1.25
C TRP A 49 16.09 -8.27 -0.22
N ARG A 50 15.75 -8.21 1.06
CA ARG A 50 16.50 -8.86 2.14
C ARG A 50 16.08 -10.33 2.36
N ILE A 51 14.88 -10.71 1.93
CA ILE A 51 14.35 -12.08 2.04
C ILE A 51 15.21 -13.01 1.17
N LYS A 52 15.71 -14.08 1.79
CA LYS A 52 16.52 -15.13 1.15
C LYS A 52 15.67 -16.30 0.67
N ASP A 53 14.58 -16.61 1.37
CA ASP A 53 13.69 -17.71 0.98
C ASP A 53 12.92 -17.39 -0.31
N GLU A 54 13.07 -18.23 -1.33
CA GLU A 54 12.50 -17.95 -2.66
C GLU A 54 10.96 -17.96 -2.65
N GLY A 55 10.36 -18.87 -1.88
CA GLY A 55 8.90 -18.97 -1.78
C GLY A 55 8.27 -17.77 -1.06
N LEU A 56 8.89 -17.34 0.04
CA LEU A 56 8.44 -16.16 0.79
C LEU A 56 8.68 -14.88 0.00
N LYS A 57 9.78 -14.80 -0.74
CA LYS A 57 10.13 -13.67 -1.59
C LYS A 57 9.11 -13.46 -2.70
N VAL A 58 8.66 -14.50 -3.39
CA VAL A 58 7.63 -14.38 -4.44
C VAL A 58 6.32 -13.82 -3.86
N LYS A 59 5.89 -14.32 -2.69
CA LYS A 59 4.70 -13.79 -2.00
C LYS A 59 4.87 -12.31 -1.62
N ALA A 60 6.06 -11.94 -1.15
CA ALA A 60 6.39 -10.57 -0.77
C ALA A 60 6.36 -9.61 -1.96
N ILE A 61 6.90 -10.05 -3.10
CA ILE A 61 6.87 -9.32 -4.37
C ILE A 61 5.42 -9.12 -4.84
N ALA A 62 4.58 -10.17 -4.78
CA ALA A 62 3.18 -10.08 -5.19
C ALA A 62 2.37 -9.07 -4.36
N LEU A 63 2.59 -9.03 -3.04
CA LEU A 63 1.93 -8.06 -2.17
C LEU A 63 2.44 -6.62 -2.41
N THR A 64 3.75 -6.47 -2.63
CA THR A 64 4.37 -5.16 -2.89
C THR A 64 3.97 -4.61 -4.25
N SER A 65 3.88 -5.46 -5.28
CA SER A 65 3.42 -5.06 -6.62
C SER A 65 1.93 -4.72 -6.62
N GLY A 66 1.11 -5.42 -5.83
CA GLY A 66 -0.30 -5.06 -5.61
C GLY A 66 -0.45 -3.66 -5.00
N PHE A 67 0.33 -3.34 -3.97
CA PHE A 67 0.34 -2.00 -3.39
C PHE A 67 0.78 -0.92 -4.39
N ALA A 68 1.87 -1.15 -5.10
CA ALA A 68 2.38 -0.23 -6.13
C ALA A 68 1.35 -0.04 -7.27
N GLY A 69 0.71 -1.12 -7.71
CA GLY A 69 -0.33 -1.10 -8.74
C GLY A 69 -1.53 -0.26 -8.31
N ILE A 70 -2.05 -0.47 -7.10
CA ILE A 70 -3.21 0.31 -6.62
C ILE A 70 -2.83 1.79 -6.43
N LEU A 71 -1.62 2.10 -5.97
CA LEU A 71 -1.12 3.48 -5.89
C LEU A 71 -1.15 4.18 -7.25
N ILE A 72 -0.65 3.52 -8.30
CA ILE A 72 -0.62 4.05 -9.67
C ILE A 72 -2.03 4.10 -10.25
N CYS A 73 -2.86 3.06 -10.09
CA CYS A 73 -4.26 3.08 -10.52
C CYS A 73 -5.03 4.23 -9.86
N SER A 74 -4.67 4.59 -8.62
CA SER A 74 -5.31 5.67 -7.88
C SER A 74 -4.94 7.07 -8.38
N TYR A 75 -3.94 7.19 -9.25
CA TYR A 75 -3.70 8.42 -10.00
C TYR A 75 -4.85 8.72 -10.97
N GLY A 76 -5.43 7.69 -11.60
CA GLY A 76 -6.47 7.84 -12.60
C GLY A 76 -7.91 7.65 -12.11
N ASN A 77 -8.12 7.21 -10.86
CA ASN A 77 -9.45 7.05 -10.24
C ASN A 77 -9.33 7.01 -8.70
N GLU A 78 -10.41 7.18 -7.96
CA GLU A 78 -10.48 7.09 -6.50
C GLU A 78 -10.50 5.65 -5.96
N VAL A 79 -9.46 4.87 -6.27
CA VAL A 79 -9.42 3.45 -5.91
C VAL A 79 -8.80 3.22 -4.52
N ILE A 80 -7.86 4.07 -4.08
CA ILE A 80 -7.10 3.80 -2.85
C ILE A 80 -7.96 3.79 -1.57
N ASN A 81 -9.03 4.60 -1.54
CA ASN A 81 -9.89 4.77 -0.36
C ASN A 81 -11.27 4.09 -0.48
N THR A 82 -11.51 3.40 -1.58
CA THR A 82 -12.73 2.61 -1.73
C THR A 82 -12.52 1.22 -1.12
N MET A 83 -13.49 0.74 -0.35
CA MET A 83 -13.57 -0.70 -0.05
C MET A 83 -13.89 -1.42 -1.37
N PRO A 84 -13.23 -2.55 -1.71
CA PRO A 84 -12.33 -3.38 -0.91
C PRO A 84 -10.83 -3.03 -1.00
N SER A 85 -10.44 -2.17 -1.94
CA SER A 85 -9.04 -1.84 -2.24
C SER A 85 -8.25 -1.31 -1.03
N LEU A 86 -8.88 -0.47 -0.21
CA LEU A 86 -8.30 0.05 1.04
C LEU A 86 -7.79 -1.10 1.94
N ILE A 87 -8.61 -2.14 2.13
CA ILE A 87 -8.29 -3.28 2.99
C ILE A 87 -7.11 -4.05 2.39
N VAL A 88 -7.17 -4.32 1.08
CA VAL A 88 -6.11 -5.08 0.38
C VAL A 88 -4.75 -4.40 0.55
N ILE A 89 -4.69 -3.07 0.44
CA ILE A 89 -3.45 -2.30 0.59
C ILE A 89 -2.88 -2.45 2.00
N TYR A 90 -3.68 -2.16 3.03
CA TYR A 90 -3.18 -2.22 4.41
C TYR A 90 -2.78 -3.63 4.82
N VAL A 91 -3.56 -4.63 4.43
CA VAL A 91 -3.24 -6.03 4.64
C VAL A 91 -1.92 -6.39 3.96
N SER A 92 -1.73 -5.97 2.70
CA SER A 92 -0.49 -6.22 1.96
C SER A 92 0.74 -5.61 2.64
N ILE A 93 0.64 -4.35 3.09
CA ILE A 93 1.73 -3.67 3.80
C ILE A 93 2.07 -4.39 5.11
N VAL A 94 1.06 -4.76 5.90
CA VAL A 94 1.25 -5.46 7.18
C VAL A 94 1.92 -6.82 6.97
N PHE A 95 1.46 -7.59 5.99
CA PHE A 95 2.06 -8.90 5.69
C PHE A 95 3.52 -8.78 5.23
N VAL A 96 3.84 -7.81 4.37
CA VAL A 96 5.23 -7.56 3.94
C VAL A 96 6.12 -7.19 5.14
N TYR A 97 5.59 -6.47 6.12
CA TYR A 97 6.34 -6.13 7.33
C TYR A 97 6.58 -7.32 8.27
N ILE A 98 5.68 -8.32 8.27
CA ILE A 98 5.77 -9.53 9.09
C ILE A 98 6.64 -10.61 8.43
N MET A 99 6.73 -10.63 7.09
CA MET A 99 7.53 -11.59 6.33
C MET A 99 8.95 -11.86 6.83
N PRO A 100 9.78 -10.87 7.25
CA PRO A 100 11.11 -11.18 7.78
C PRO A 100 11.08 -12.01 9.08
N LYS A 101 10.07 -11.81 9.95
CA LYS A 101 9.90 -12.65 11.14
C LYS A 101 9.44 -14.06 10.75
N LEU A 102 8.56 -14.14 9.76
CA LEU A 102 8.09 -15.42 9.24
C LEU A 102 9.23 -16.21 8.58
N GLU A 103 10.17 -15.54 7.90
CA GLU A 103 11.38 -16.17 7.37
C GLU A 103 12.24 -16.77 8.49
N GLN A 104 12.45 -16.05 9.59
CA GLN A 104 13.19 -16.56 10.75
C GLN A 104 12.54 -17.82 11.34
N GLU A 105 11.23 -17.77 11.56
CA GLU A 105 10.45 -18.93 12.06
C GLU A 105 10.54 -20.15 11.14
N ILE A 106 10.60 -19.95 9.82
CA ILE A 106 10.77 -21.05 8.85
C ILE A 106 12.18 -21.64 8.97
N ILE A 107 13.21 -20.80 9.07
CA ILE A 107 14.60 -21.24 9.24
C ILE A 107 14.78 -22.01 10.55
N ASP A 108 14.25 -21.51 11.67
CA ASP A 108 14.29 -22.18 12.98
C ASP A 108 13.59 -23.54 12.97
N ARG A 109 12.46 -23.66 12.24
CA ARG A 109 11.77 -24.94 12.05
C ARG A 109 12.60 -25.93 11.25
N ASP A 110 13.23 -25.50 10.16
CA ASP A 110 14.08 -26.37 9.34
C ASP A 110 15.27 -26.92 10.16
N LEU A 111 15.92 -26.07 10.96
CA LEU A 111 17.00 -26.46 11.87
C LEU A 111 16.56 -27.48 12.92
N LYS A 112 15.33 -27.39 13.43
CA LYS A 112 14.80 -28.33 14.42
C LYS A 112 14.37 -29.68 13.82
N THR A 113 14.11 -29.71 12.51
CA THR A 113 13.60 -30.91 11.81
C THR A 113 14.71 -31.77 11.22
N GLN A 114 15.98 -31.32 11.25
CA GLN A 114 17.14 -32.15 10.96
C GLN A 114 17.60 -32.83 12.27
N PRO A 115 17.16 -34.08 12.58
CA PRO A 115 17.74 -34.81 13.68
C PRO A 115 19.21 -35.12 13.38
N ILE A 116 20.05 -34.86 14.38
CA ILE A 116 21.39 -35.44 14.54
C ILE A 116 21.38 -36.96 14.28
#